data_AF-A0A7S1MIS1-F1
#
_entry.id   AF-A0A7S1MIS1-F1
#
_cell.length_a   1.000
_cell.length_b   1.000
_cell.length_c   1.000
_cell.angle_alpha   90.00
_cell.angle_beta   90.00
_cell.angle_gamma   90.00
#
_symmetry.space_group_name_H-M   'P 1'
#
loop_
_entity.id
_entity.type
_entity.pdbx_description
1 polymer ?
#
loop_
_entity_poly.entity_id
_entity_poly.type
_entity_poly.pdbx_seq_one_letter_code
_entity_poly.pdbx_strand_id
1 'polypeptide(L)'
;HPRQFYAGELRTALEYYRPLCTRDEPWAMGVEAAADFRAYGDASKEGPALLATLLRLSLDRSAADGADGMSLAASAASWFATAYGLLGFEAAAWPSAELCFSPVLPIGWSRVAIPFTWRRTRFTVDVSPRAVTYRHTSGPAIRLR
;
A
#
# COMPACT_ATOMS: atom_id res chain seq x y z
N HIS A 1 9.73 -6.60 11.36
CA HIS A 1 8.75 -5.51 11.62
C HIS A 1 9.09 -4.35 10.67
N PRO A 2 8.14 -3.72 9.96
CA PRO A 2 8.40 -2.70 8.92
C PRO A 2 9.19 -1.45 9.37
N ARG A 3 9.45 -1.32 10.68
CA ARG A 3 10.29 -0.27 11.29
C ARG A 3 11.77 -0.61 11.38
N GLN A 4 12.17 -1.82 10.97
CA GLN A 4 13.57 -2.23 11.04
C GLN A 4 14.42 -1.64 9.92
N PHE A 5 13.79 -1.05 8.90
CA PHE A 5 14.50 -0.53 7.74
C PHE A 5 14.14 0.94 7.49
N TYR A 6 15.17 1.77 7.40
CA TYR A 6 15.06 3.16 6.97
C TYR A 6 14.85 3.22 5.45
N ALA A 7 14.31 4.34 4.95
CA ALA A 7 14.08 4.53 3.52
C ALA A 7 15.34 4.29 2.65
N GLY A 8 16.53 4.59 3.19
CA GLY A 8 17.81 4.32 2.51
C GLY A 8 18.10 2.82 2.33
N GLU A 9 17.78 1.99 3.31
CA GLU A 9 17.99 0.53 3.22
C GLU A 9 17.03 -0.11 2.22
N LEU A 10 15.78 0.37 2.19
CA LEU A 10 14.81 -0.04 1.16
C LEU A 10 15.28 0.36 -0.24
N ARG A 11 15.85 1.56 -0.41
CA ARG A 11 16.43 1.99 -1.70
C ARG A 11 17.55 1.06 -2.15
N THR A 12 18.53 0.79 -1.28
CA THR A 12 19.63 -0.13 -1.58
C THR A 12 19.13 -1.52 -1.95
N ALA A 13 18.16 -2.05 -1.19
CA ALA A 13 17.56 -3.36 -1.50
C ALA A 13 16.85 -3.37 -2.85
N LEU A 14 16.07 -2.32 -3.16
CA LEU A 14 15.39 -2.20 -4.45
C LEU A 14 16.37 -2.10 -5.62
N GLU A 15 17.41 -1.27 -5.50
CA GLU A 15 18.44 -1.13 -6.54
C GLU A 15 19.13 -2.46 -6.84
N TYR A 16 19.39 -3.28 -5.81
CA TYR A 16 20.03 -4.58 -5.96
C TYR A 16 19.09 -5.66 -6.51
N TYR A 17 17.89 -5.84 -5.92
CA TYR A 17 17.03 -6.99 -6.21
C TYR A 17 16.08 -6.79 -7.38
N ARG A 18 15.65 -5.55 -7.68
CA ARG A 18 14.71 -5.26 -8.78
C ARG A 18 15.19 -5.81 -10.14
N PRO A 19 16.44 -5.61 -10.59
CA PRO A 19 16.88 -6.16 -11.88
C PRO A 19 16.99 -7.68 -11.90
N LEU A 20 16.99 -8.34 -10.73
CA LEU A 20 17.06 -9.79 -10.58
C LEU A 20 15.67 -10.43 -10.48
N CYS A 21 14.61 -9.64 -10.31
CA CYS A 21 13.26 -10.13 -10.11
C CYS A 21 12.46 -10.04 -11.42
N THR A 22 11.91 -11.16 -11.88
CA THR A 22 11.04 -11.23 -13.06
C THR A 22 9.63 -10.69 -12.82
N ARG A 23 9.22 -10.63 -11.53
CA ARG A 23 7.89 -10.15 -11.08
C ARG A 23 6.71 -10.99 -11.59
N ASP A 24 6.93 -12.28 -11.84
CA ASP A 24 5.93 -13.18 -12.40
C ASP A 24 4.73 -13.44 -11.46
N GLU A 25 4.90 -13.18 -10.16
CA GLU A 25 3.89 -13.39 -9.14
C GLU A 25 3.30 -12.07 -8.61
N PRO A 26 1.96 -11.94 -8.46
CA PRO A 26 1.33 -10.73 -7.94
C PRO A 26 1.88 -10.27 -6.59
N TRP A 27 2.27 -11.21 -5.73
CA TRP A 27 2.84 -10.87 -4.43
C TRP A 27 4.20 -10.19 -4.53
N ALA A 28 5.04 -10.60 -5.49
CA ALA A 28 6.33 -9.94 -5.73
C ALA A 28 6.12 -8.48 -6.14
N MET A 29 5.18 -8.23 -7.07
CA MET A 29 4.79 -6.87 -7.45
C MET A 29 4.26 -6.07 -6.26
N GLY A 30 3.43 -6.67 -5.39
CA GLY A 30 2.84 -6.00 -4.24
C GLY A 30 3.87 -5.58 -3.18
N VAL A 31 4.81 -6.48 -2.88
CA VAL A 31 5.92 -6.19 -1.94
C VAL A 31 6.85 -5.13 -2.51
N GLU A 32 7.21 -5.24 -3.79
CA GLU A 32 8.06 -4.25 -4.44
C GLU A 32 7.38 -2.87 -4.50
N ALA A 33 6.09 -2.81 -4.85
CA ALA A 33 5.34 -1.57 -4.85
C ALA A 33 5.32 -0.92 -3.46
N ALA A 34 5.06 -1.72 -2.41
CA ALA A 34 5.08 -1.22 -1.04
C ALA A 34 6.47 -0.67 -0.65
N ALA A 35 7.53 -1.38 -0.99
CA ALA A 35 8.90 -0.93 -0.74
C ALA A 35 9.23 0.36 -1.51
N ASP A 36 8.82 0.47 -2.78
CA ASP A 36 9.07 1.66 -3.61
C ASP A 36 8.39 2.91 -3.03
N PHE A 37 7.13 2.81 -2.62
CA PHE A 37 6.42 3.89 -1.92
C PHE A 37 7.16 4.34 -0.65
N ARG A 38 7.64 3.38 0.15
CA ARG A 38 8.33 3.66 1.42
C ARG A 38 9.76 4.18 1.23
N ALA A 39 10.40 3.81 0.13
CA ALA A 39 11.76 4.20 -0.22
C ALA A 39 11.85 5.60 -0.82
N TYR A 40 10.90 5.95 -1.69
CA TYR A 40 10.94 7.14 -2.53
C TYR A 40 9.84 8.17 -2.26
N GLY A 41 8.81 7.81 -1.49
CA GLY A 41 7.72 8.73 -1.17
C GLY A 41 6.90 9.15 -2.39
N ASP A 42 6.65 10.44 -2.54
CA ASP A 42 5.94 11.03 -3.68
C ASP A 42 6.71 10.89 -5.00
N ALA A 43 8.03 10.79 -4.95
CA ALA A 43 8.92 10.53 -6.08
C ALA A 43 8.93 9.05 -6.53
N SER A 44 8.12 8.18 -5.89
CA SER A 44 7.93 6.79 -6.30
C SER A 44 7.44 6.70 -7.75
N LYS A 45 8.13 5.88 -8.55
CA LYS A 45 7.84 5.69 -9.99
C LYS A 45 7.33 4.29 -10.29
N GLU A 46 8.00 3.27 -9.76
CA GLU A 46 7.64 1.87 -9.99
C GLU A 46 6.42 1.47 -9.15
N GLY A 47 6.31 1.98 -7.91
CA GLY A 47 5.19 1.70 -7.01
C GLY A 47 3.81 1.94 -7.63
N PRO A 48 3.52 3.14 -8.17
CA PRO A 48 2.26 3.43 -8.86
C PRO A 48 1.99 2.50 -10.05
N ALA A 49 3.02 2.18 -10.84
CA ALA A 49 2.90 1.34 -12.03
C ALA A 49 2.54 -0.10 -11.64
N LEU A 50 3.26 -0.68 -10.68
CA LEU A 50 3.00 -2.02 -10.16
C LEU A 50 1.63 -2.13 -9.50
N LEU A 51 1.24 -1.12 -8.70
CA LEU A 51 -0.10 -1.07 -8.11
C LEU A 51 -1.20 -1.01 -9.18
N ALA A 52 -1.02 -0.21 -10.23
CA ALA A 52 -1.96 -0.15 -11.35
C ALA A 52 -2.09 -1.50 -12.07
N THR A 53 -0.97 -2.21 -12.30
CA THR A 53 -0.98 -3.57 -12.86
C THR A 53 -1.77 -4.52 -11.98
N LEU A 54 -1.54 -4.53 -10.67
CA LEU A 54 -2.25 -5.41 -9.73
C LEU A 54 -3.76 -5.15 -9.70
N LEU A 55 -4.17 -3.88 -9.71
CA LEU A 55 -5.59 -3.49 -9.72
C LEU A 55 -6.30 -3.89 -11.01
N ARG A 56 -5.58 -3.95 -12.13
CA ARG A 56 -6.12 -4.31 -13.44
C ARG A 56 -5.98 -5.78 -13.78
N LEU A 57 -5.11 -6.53 -13.10
CA LEU A 57 -4.79 -7.91 -13.47
C LEU A 57 -6.03 -8.81 -13.60
N SER A 58 -7.00 -8.66 -12.70
CA SER A 58 -8.25 -9.42 -12.77
C SER A 58 -9.24 -8.91 -13.83
N LEU A 59 -9.11 -7.66 -14.25
CA LEU A 59 -9.97 -7.03 -15.27
C LEU A 59 -9.45 -7.27 -16.69
N ASP A 60 -8.12 -7.31 -16.84
CA ASP A 60 -7.44 -7.45 -18.13
C ASP A 60 -7.29 -8.92 -18.55
N ARG A 61 -7.46 -9.88 -17.63
CA ARG A 61 -7.51 -11.31 -17.98
C ARG A 61 -8.81 -11.63 -18.70
N SER A 62 -8.68 -12.11 -19.92
CA SER A 62 -9.81 -12.51 -20.74
C SER A 62 -10.17 -13.98 -20.47
N ALA A 63 -11.43 -14.36 -20.69
CA ALA A 63 -11.82 -15.77 -20.69
C ALA A 63 -11.05 -16.60 -21.73
N ALA A 64 -10.50 -15.95 -22.77
CA ALA A 64 -9.67 -16.59 -23.78
C ALA A 64 -8.29 -17.04 -23.26
N ASP A 65 -7.82 -16.49 -22.14
CA ASP A 65 -6.58 -16.92 -21.47
C ASP A 65 -6.76 -18.20 -20.62
N GLY A 66 -7.94 -18.85 -20.71
CA GLY A 66 -8.27 -20.07 -19.97
C GLY A 66 -8.34 -19.87 -18.45
N ALA A 67 -8.39 -18.62 -18.01
CA ALA A 67 -8.28 -18.21 -16.62
C ALA A 67 -9.65 -17.80 -16.09
N ASP A 68 -10.43 -18.78 -15.65
CA ASP A 68 -11.69 -18.51 -14.99
C ASP A 68 -11.42 -18.00 -13.57
N GLY A 69 -11.77 -16.72 -13.32
CA GLY A 69 -11.91 -16.17 -11.98
C GLY A 69 -11.04 -14.94 -11.67
N MET A 70 -11.48 -14.20 -10.64
CA MET A 70 -10.75 -13.06 -10.09
C MET A 70 -9.47 -13.52 -9.39
N SER A 71 -8.35 -12.85 -9.63
CA SER A 71 -7.09 -13.12 -8.93
C SER A 71 -7.16 -12.58 -7.49
N LEU A 72 -7.46 -13.48 -6.54
CA LEU A 72 -7.45 -13.15 -5.11
C LEU A 72 -6.06 -12.67 -4.66
N ALA A 73 -4.99 -13.24 -5.23
CA ALA A 73 -3.62 -12.83 -4.94
C ALA A 73 -3.36 -11.37 -5.37
N ALA A 74 -3.84 -10.95 -6.55
CA ALA A 74 -3.69 -9.57 -7.00
C ALA A 74 -4.54 -8.60 -6.16
N SER A 75 -5.76 -8.99 -5.79
CA SER A 75 -6.59 -8.20 -4.87
C SER A 75 -5.94 -8.03 -3.49
N ALA A 76 -5.34 -9.09 -2.93
CA ALA A 76 -4.62 -9.02 -1.67
C ALA A 76 -3.33 -8.17 -1.78
N ALA A 77 -2.56 -8.36 -2.86
CA ALA A 77 -1.32 -7.63 -3.11
C ALA A 77 -1.55 -6.13 -3.36
N SER A 78 -2.61 -5.76 -4.07
CA SER A 78 -2.99 -4.35 -4.27
C SER A 78 -3.41 -3.67 -2.97
N TRP A 79 -4.19 -4.34 -2.12
CA TRP A 79 -4.50 -3.83 -0.78
C TRP A 79 -3.24 -3.71 0.08
N PHE A 80 -2.34 -4.70 0.04
CA PHE A 80 -1.08 -4.67 0.77
C PHE A 80 -0.21 -3.48 0.35
N ALA A 81 0.01 -3.30 -0.95
CA ALA A 81 0.78 -2.17 -1.50
C ALA A 81 0.14 -0.82 -1.13
N THR A 82 -1.19 -0.74 -1.12
CA THR A 82 -1.91 0.48 -0.73
C THR A 82 -1.78 0.75 0.76
N ALA A 83 -2.08 -0.22 1.63
CA ALA A 83 -2.10 -0.02 3.07
C ALA A 83 -0.68 0.16 3.62
N TYR A 84 0.22 -0.79 3.40
CA TYR A 84 1.55 -0.81 4.01
C TYR A 84 2.58 0.02 3.24
N GLY A 85 2.39 0.19 1.94
CA GLY A 85 3.22 1.04 1.09
C GLY A 85 2.74 2.47 1.09
N LEU A 86 1.71 2.73 0.29
CA LEU A 86 1.21 4.06 -0.02
C LEU A 86 0.71 4.80 1.23
N LEU A 87 -0.09 4.18 2.08
CA LEU A 87 -0.60 4.80 3.31
C LEU A 87 0.40 4.70 4.47
N GLY A 88 1.44 3.88 4.32
CA GLY A 88 2.43 3.65 5.36
C GLY A 88 1.82 3.14 6.68
N PHE A 89 0.76 2.34 6.57
CA PHE A 89 0.01 1.83 7.71
C PHE A 89 0.87 0.94 8.60
N GLU A 90 0.89 1.25 9.88
CA GLU A 90 1.52 0.42 10.91
C GLU A 90 0.62 0.36 12.15
N ALA A 91 0.50 -0.83 12.73
CA ALA A 91 -0.12 -1.01 14.03
C ALA A 91 0.98 -1.31 15.06
N ALA A 92 1.08 -0.49 16.11
CA ALA A 92 2.01 -0.77 17.19
C ALA A 92 1.62 -2.04 17.93
N ALA A 93 2.63 -2.84 18.30
CA ALA A 93 2.43 -4.00 19.17
C ALA A 93 1.85 -3.56 20.53
N TRP A 94 1.16 -4.49 21.17
CA TRP A 94 0.64 -4.29 22.53
C TRP A 94 1.80 -3.91 23.48
N PRO A 95 1.63 -2.94 24.40
CA PRO A 95 0.36 -2.40 24.91
C PRO A 95 -0.14 -1.08 24.31
N SER A 96 0.64 -0.34 23.50
CA SER A 96 0.24 1.01 23.08
C SER A 96 -0.96 1.01 22.14
N ALA A 97 -1.08 -0.01 21.29
CA ALA A 97 -2.18 -0.24 20.34
C ALA A 97 -2.52 0.96 19.43
N GLU A 98 -1.54 1.82 19.21
CA GLU A 98 -1.63 3.00 18.35
C GLU A 98 -1.53 2.58 16.89
N LEU A 99 -2.28 3.29 16.03
CA LEU A 99 -2.10 3.22 14.60
C LEU A 99 -1.23 4.38 14.14
N CYS A 100 -0.33 4.12 13.20
CA CYS A 100 0.48 5.13 12.54
C CYS A 100 0.21 5.05 11.04
N PHE A 101 0.17 6.22 10.41
CA PHE A 101 0.09 6.35 8.96
C PHE A 101 1.15 7.36 8.53
N SER A 102 1.90 7.02 7.49
CA SER A 102 2.84 7.93 6.84
C SER A 102 2.54 7.91 5.35
N PRO A 103 1.37 8.45 4.95
CA PRO A 103 0.90 8.32 3.60
C PRO A 103 1.74 9.16 2.64
N VAL A 104 1.92 8.63 1.45
CA VAL A 104 2.58 9.30 0.33
C VAL A 104 1.59 9.36 -0.82
N LEU A 105 1.55 10.48 -1.51
CA LEU A 105 0.68 10.66 -2.67
C LEU A 105 1.58 10.80 -3.90
N PRO A 106 1.62 9.81 -4.80
CA PRO A 106 2.45 9.87 -5.99
C PRO A 106 2.13 11.10 -6.84
N ILE A 107 3.16 11.63 -7.51
CA ILE A 107 3.01 12.78 -8.41
C ILE A 107 1.91 12.50 -9.45
N GLY A 108 0.99 13.45 -9.60
CA GLY A 108 -0.15 13.37 -10.53
C GLY A 108 -1.42 12.77 -9.93
N TRP A 109 -1.36 12.19 -8.73
CA TRP A 109 -2.57 11.74 -8.03
C TRP A 109 -3.22 12.90 -7.28
N SER A 110 -4.54 13.05 -7.41
CA SER A 110 -5.28 14.15 -6.78
C SER A 110 -5.81 13.79 -5.39
N ARG A 111 -6.11 12.51 -5.15
CA ARG A 111 -6.66 12.01 -3.89
C ARG A 111 -6.61 10.49 -3.79
N VAL A 112 -6.43 9.97 -2.57
CA VAL A 112 -6.69 8.58 -2.20
C VAL A 112 -7.49 8.55 -0.92
N ALA A 113 -8.62 7.83 -0.89
CA ALA A 113 -9.45 7.69 0.30
C ALA A 113 -9.77 6.23 0.57
N ILE A 114 -9.30 5.70 1.71
CA ILE A 114 -9.42 4.28 2.06
C ILE A 114 -10.08 4.14 3.43
N PRO A 115 -11.16 3.35 3.55
CA PRO A 115 -11.80 3.05 4.83
C PRO A 115 -11.00 2.00 5.61
N PHE A 116 -10.91 2.19 6.91
CA PHE A 116 -10.31 1.26 7.87
C PHE A 116 -11.32 0.89 8.95
N THR A 117 -11.20 -0.34 9.45
CA THR A 117 -11.84 -0.78 10.69
C THR A 117 -10.78 -1.28 11.64
N TRP A 118 -10.65 -0.65 12.81
CA TRP A 118 -9.71 -1.05 13.86
C TRP A 118 -10.43 -1.07 15.20
N ARG A 119 -10.39 -2.20 15.91
CA ARG A 119 -11.01 -2.36 17.25
C ARG A 119 -12.46 -1.84 17.32
N ARG A 120 -13.28 -2.19 16.30
CA ARG A 120 -14.69 -1.77 16.12
C ARG A 120 -14.88 -0.28 15.77
N THR A 121 -13.80 0.48 15.61
CA THR A 121 -13.83 1.85 15.12
C THR A 121 -13.68 1.87 13.61
N ARG A 122 -14.62 2.51 12.93
CA ARG A 122 -14.58 2.76 11.48
C ARG A 122 -14.14 4.18 11.23
N PHE A 123 -13.17 4.35 10.36
CA PHE A 123 -12.69 5.67 9.96
C PHE A 123 -12.18 5.62 8.52
N THR A 124 -12.00 6.77 7.89
CA THR A 124 -11.41 6.89 6.55
C THR A 124 -10.12 7.68 6.62
N VAL A 125 -9.07 7.19 5.98
CA VAL A 125 -7.83 7.92 5.72
C VAL A 125 -7.96 8.55 4.34
N ASP A 126 -7.98 9.87 4.29
CA ASP A 126 -8.16 10.67 3.07
C ASP A 126 -6.91 11.51 2.83
N VAL A 127 -6.20 11.19 1.75
CA VAL A 127 -4.90 11.77 1.41
C VAL A 127 -5.07 12.62 0.17
N SER A 128 -4.68 13.88 0.26
CA SER A 128 -4.61 14.83 -0.85
C SER A 128 -3.23 15.52 -0.85
N PRO A 129 -2.85 16.24 -1.92
CA PRO A 129 -1.57 16.96 -1.94
C PRO A 129 -1.40 17.99 -0.82
N ARG A 130 -2.49 18.45 -0.21
CA ARG A 130 -2.47 19.52 0.81
C ARG A 130 -2.61 19.00 2.24
N ALA A 131 -3.20 17.84 2.43
CA ALA A 131 -3.56 17.36 3.76
C ALA A 131 -3.84 15.85 3.77
N VAL A 132 -3.59 15.27 4.93
CA VAL A 132 -4.09 13.96 5.35
C VAL A 132 -5.21 14.20 6.36
N THR A 133 -6.40 13.70 6.06
CA THR A 133 -7.59 13.85 6.90
C THR A 133 -8.06 12.49 7.39
N TYR A 134 -8.27 12.37 8.70
CA TYR A 134 -8.87 11.19 9.32
C TYR A 134 -10.32 11.49 9.67
N ARG A 135 -11.25 10.80 9.01
CA ARG A 135 -12.68 10.95 9.31
C ARG A 135 -13.16 9.78 10.14
N HIS A 136 -13.45 10.03 11.42
CA HIS A 136 -14.12 9.06 12.28
C HIS A 136 -15.58 8.88 11.83
N THR A 137 -15.98 7.63 11.60
CA THR A 137 -17.32 7.31 11.11
C THR A 137 -18.19 6.72 12.22
N SER A 138 -17.66 5.77 12.99
CA SER A 138 -18.41 5.10 14.07
C SER A 138 -17.50 4.32 15.00
N GLY A 139 -17.95 4.06 16.23
CA GLY A 139 -17.27 3.21 17.21
C GLY A 139 -16.49 4.01 18.27
N PRO A 140 -15.70 3.33 19.11
CA PRO A 140 -14.92 3.97 20.17
C PRO A 140 -13.82 4.89 19.63
N ALA A 141 -13.37 5.85 20.44
CA ALA A 141 -12.20 6.65 20.10
C ALA A 141 -10.94 5.77 20.01
N ILE A 142 -10.09 6.05 19.02
CA ILE A 142 -8.77 5.42 18.85
C ILE A 142 -7.69 6.50 18.88
N ARG A 143 -6.47 6.11 19.24
CA ARG A 143 -5.30 6.99 19.12
C ARG A 143 -4.57 6.71 17.80
N LEU A 144 -4.33 7.78 17.06
CA LEU A 144 -3.43 7.81 15.91
C LEU A 144 -2.16 8.53 16.35
N ARG A 145 -1.01 8.08 15.86
CA ARG A 145 0.29 8.71 16.05
C ARG A 145 0.69 9.49 14.80
#